data_AF-A0A3D4JVG6-F1
#
_entry.id   AF-A0A3D4JVG6-F1
#
_cell.length_a   1.000
_cell.length_b   1.000
_cell.length_c   1.000
_cell.angle_alpha   90.00
_cell.angle_beta   90.00
_cell.angle_gamma   90.00
#
_symmetry.space_group_name_H-M   'P 1'
#
loop_
_entity.id
_entity.type
_entity.pdbx_description
1 polymer ?
#
loop_
_entity_poly.entity_id
_entity_poly.type
_entity_poly.pdbx_seq_one_letter_code
_entity_poly.pdbx_strand_id
1 'polypeptide(L)'
;SSDLIFKGGTHNFTHCTIANYSDLLHSYNRNGILAANEWTNASGVKEYGALIFNLRNSIVYSDRDNSVNFEQTPPNLFNFTIQNCLIKYSGTSEAGFDFNTSPGVIQSLKNLDPLFVNYFAAQMNLRVKQNSPAIGKGSTAVAATVPTDIANVSRTSNPTVGAYQYF
;
A
#
# COMPACT_ATOMS: atom_id res chain seq x y z
N SER A 1 -8.68 3.24 10.30
CA SER A 1 -9.56 2.50 9.37
C SER A 1 -8.67 1.68 8.47
N SER A 2 -8.97 0.40 8.27
CA SER A 2 -8.38 -0.38 7.18
C SER A 2 -9.13 -0.03 5.90
N ASP A 3 -8.42 0.24 4.81
CA ASP A 3 -9.07 0.37 3.50
C ASP A 3 -9.40 -1.05 3.03
N LEU A 4 -10.68 -1.37 3.14
CA LEU A 4 -11.25 -2.69 2.87
C LEU A 4 -11.75 -2.71 1.42
N ILE A 5 -11.09 -3.46 0.55
CA ILE A 5 -11.49 -3.65 -0.84
C ILE A 5 -12.19 -5.00 -0.97
N PHE A 6 -13.52 -4.95 -1.09
CA PHE A 6 -14.39 -6.09 -1.37
C PHE A 6 -15.15 -5.86 -2.68
N LYS A 7 -15.56 -6.95 -3.34
CA LYS A 7 -16.44 -7.01 -4.53
C LYS A 7 -15.78 -7.11 -5.92
N GLY A 8 -14.49 -7.41 -5.99
CA GLY A 8 -13.79 -7.52 -7.27
C GLY A 8 -13.58 -6.15 -7.95
N GLY A 9 -13.35 -6.17 -9.27
CA GLY A 9 -13.04 -5.00 -10.08
C GLY A 9 -11.55 -4.65 -10.13
N THR A 10 -11.22 -3.53 -10.78
CA THR A 10 -9.85 -3.04 -10.92
C THR A 10 -9.62 -1.84 -10.02
N HIS A 11 -8.67 -1.96 -9.10
CA HIS A 11 -8.30 -0.92 -8.14
C HIS A 11 -6.89 -0.43 -8.42
N ASN A 12 -6.72 0.87 -8.60
CA ASN A 12 -5.42 1.48 -8.92
C ASN A 12 -5.08 2.56 -7.90
N PHE A 13 -3.95 2.40 -7.24
CA PHE A 13 -3.38 3.35 -6.29
C PHE A 13 -2.01 3.77 -6.78
N THR A 14 -1.83 5.06 -7.03
CA THR A 14 -0.57 5.62 -7.54
C THR A 14 -0.18 6.80 -6.67
N HIS A 15 1.05 6.79 -6.15
CA HIS A 15 1.53 7.84 -5.24
C HIS A 15 0.61 8.07 -4.04
N CYS A 16 0.24 6.99 -3.37
CA CYS A 16 -0.53 7.03 -2.12
C CYS A 16 0.39 6.76 -0.93
N THR A 17 0.06 7.33 0.23
CA THR A 17 0.61 6.90 1.52
C THR A 17 -0.54 6.46 2.40
N ILE A 18 -0.65 5.15 2.64
CA ILE A 18 -1.64 4.57 3.54
C ILE A 18 -0.88 4.20 4.82
N ALA A 19 -1.09 4.99 5.87
CA ALA A 19 -0.40 4.86 7.14
C ALA A 19 -1.40 4.63 8.27
N ASN A 20 -1.28 3.51 8.97
CA ASN A 20 -2.16 3.19 10.11
C ASN A 20 -1.33 3.11 11.39
N TYR A 21 -1.27 4.23 12.11
CA TYR A 21 -0.60 4.39 13.40
C TYR A 21 -1.64 4.74 14.48
N SER A 22 -1.64 4.05 15.62
CA SER A 22 -2.56 4.38 16.72
C SER A 22 -2.06 3.88 18.08
N ASP A 23 -1.93 4.79 19.05
CA ASP A 23 -1.58 4.40 20.43
C ASP A 23 -2.79 3.86 21.22
N LEU A 24 -4.02 4.06 20.74
CA LEU A 24 -5.26 3.85 21.52
C LEU A 24 -6.03 2.56 21.19
N LEU A 25 -5.74 1.90 20.07
CA LEU A 25 -6.56 0.80 19.53
C LEU A 25 -5.81 -0.54 19.48
N HIS A 26 -5.28 -1.01 20.60
CA HIS A 26 -4.38 -2.18 20.63
C HIS A 26 -5.03 -3.49 20.14
N SER A 27 -6.37 -3.60 20.12
CA SER A 27 -7.11 -4.84 19.86
C SER A 27 -7.53 -5.11 18.40
N TYR A 28 -7.22 -4.22 17.45
CA TYR A 28 -7.69 -4.37 16.06
C TYR A 28 -6.55 -4.72 15.09
N ASN A 29 -6.89 -5.47 14.02
CA ASN A 29 -6.00 -5.68 12.88
C ASN A 29 -5.81 -4.33 12.14
N ARG A 30 -4.56 -3.89 11.97
CA ARG A 30 -4.23 -2.59 11.38
C ARG A 30 -3.60 -2.73 10.01
N ASN A 31 -4.14 -3.64 9.21
CA ASN A 31 -3.78 -3.72 7.81
C ASN A 31 -4.15 -2.37 7.17
N GLY A 32 -3.19 -1.74 6.50
CA GLY A 32 -3.45 -0.57 5.67
C GLY A 32 -4.31 -0.96 4.47
N ILE A 33 -4.05 -2.14 3.89
CA ILE A 33 -4.82 -2.70 2.78
C ILE A 33 -5.27 -4.11 3.16
N LEU A 34 -6.58 -4.36 3.02
CA LEU A 34 -7.13 -5.71 2.90
C LEU A 34 -7.85 -5.80 1.55
N ALA A 35 -7.47 -6.77 0.73
CA ALA A 35 -8.10 -7.00 -0.55
C ALA A 35 -8.53 -8.46 -0.67
N ALA A 36 -9.82 -8.68 -0.93
CA ALA A 36 -10.41 -10.02 -1.02
C ALA A 36 -11.31 -10.14 -2.26
N ASN A 37 -11.28 -11.30 -2.92
CA ASN A 37 -12.14 -11.62 -4.06
C ASN A 37 -13.37 -12.48 -3.68
N GLU A 38 -13.53 -12.78 -2.39
CA GLU A 38 -14.72 -13.35 -1.76
C GLU A 38 -15.31 -12.34 -0.77
N TRP A 39 -16.63 -12.19 -0.72
CA TRP A 39 -17.31 -11.49 0.38
C TRP A 39 -18.62 -12.18 0.76
N THR A 40 -19.00 -12.06 2.02
CA THR A 40 -20.30 -12.54 2.51
C THR A 40 -21.26 -11.37 2.60
N ASN A 41 -22.41 -11.45 1.93
CA ASN A 41 -23.42 -10.39 1.98
C ASN A 41 -24.20 -10.43 3.31
N ALA A 42 -25.08 -9.45 3.53
CA ALA A 42 -25.87 -9.34 4.76
C ALA A 42 -26.79 -10.55 5.03
N SER A 43 -27.09 -11.33 3.99
CA SER A 43 -27.91 -12.54 4.06
C SER A 43 -27.07 -13.82 4.30
N GLY A 44 -25.76 -13.69 4.51
CA GLY A 44 -24.86 -14.83 4.73
C GLY A 44 -24.46 -15.58 3.46
N VAL A 45 -24.79 -15.05 2.27
CA VAL A 45 -24.45 -15.68 0.99
C VAL A 45 -23.07 -15.22 0.55
N LYS A 46 -22.22 -16.18 0.16
CA LYS A 46 -20.91 -15.90 -0.42
C LYS A 46 -21.06 -15.43 -1.87
N GLU A 47 -20.40 -14.33 -2.17
CA GLU A 47 -20.31 -13.74 -3.50
C GLU A 47 -18.83 -13.63 -3.89
N TYR A 48 -18.57 -13.79 -5.19
CA TYR A 48 -17.23 -13.85 -5.75
C TYR A 48 -17.10 -12.87 -6.91
N GLY A 49 -15.92 -12.27 -7.06
CA GLY A 49 -15.66 -11.30 -8.13
C GLY A 49 -14.19 -11.29 -8.51
N ALA A 50 -13.90 -11.27 -9.81
CA ALA A 50 -12.51 -11.12 -10.28
C ALA A 50 -11.93 -9.80 -9.75
N LEU A 51 -10.73 -9.84 -9.17
CA LEU A 51 -10.06 -8.69 -8.58
C LEU A 51 -8.72 -8.44 -9.26
N ILE A 52 -8.49 -7.20 -9.69
CA ILE A 52 -7.19 -6.70 -10.16
C ILE A 52 -6.77 -5.55 -9.25
N PHE A 53 -5.70 -5.74 -8.50
CA PHE A 53 -5.19 -4.76 -7.55
C PHE A 53 -3.83 -4.20 -8.01
N ASN A 54 -3.72 -2.90 -8.21
CA ASN A 54 -2.47 -2.25 -8.61
C ASN A 54 -2.10 -1.16 -7.59
N LEU A 55 -0.91 -1.30 -7.02
CA LEU A 55 -0.28 -0.31 -6.14
C LEU A 55 1.06 0.09 -6.74
N ARG A 56 1.23 1.37 -7.07
CA ARG A 56 2.43 1.90 -7.73
C ARG A 56 2.97 3.13 -7.02
N ASN A 57 4.29 3.24 -6.90
CA ASN A 57 4.97 4.40 -6.28
C ASN A 57 4.37 4.80 -4.91
N SER A 58 3.94 3.83 -4.10
CA SER A 58 3.14 4.10 -2.89
C SER A 58 3.79 3.54 -1.62
N ILE A 59 3.46 4.15 -0.47
CA ILE A 59 3.86 3.65 0.85
C ILE A 59 2.63 3.06 1.54
N VAL A 60 2.76 1.85 2.10
CA VAL A 60 1.74 1.23 2.95
C VAL A 60 2.41 0.77 4.23
N TYR A 61 2.08 1.41 5.35
CA TYR A 61 2.82 1.18 6.59
C TYR A 61 1.91 1.23 7.81
N SER A 62 2.35 0.57 8.87
CA SER A 62 1.66 0.56 10.16
C SER A 62 2.67 0.37 11.29
N ASP A 63 2.21 0.60 12.52
CA ASP A 63 2.92 0.24 13.76
C ASP A 63 2.79 -1.25 14.13
N ARG A 64 2.16 -2.06 13.26
CA ARG A 64 2.10 -3.52 13.36
C ARG A 64 3.12 -4.17 12.44
N ASP A 65 3.30 -5.47 12.59
CA ASP A 65 4.29 -6.21 11.80
C ASP A 65 3.89 -6.39 10.33
N ASN A 66 2.60 -6.20 10.01
CA ASN A 66 2.04 -6.31 8.68
C ASN A 66 1.09 -5.15 8.35
N SER A 67 1.03 -4.76 7.08
CA SER A 67 0.15 -3.69 6.60
C SER A 67 -0.66 -4.04 5.35
N VAL A 68 -0.45 -5.20 4.75
CA VAL A 68 -1.15 -5.64 3.53
C VAL A 68 -1.59 -7.08 3.72
N ASN A 69 -2.85 -7.40 3.45
CA ASN A 69 -3.36 -8.77 3.43
C ASN A 69 -4.20 -8.99 2.16
N PHE A 70 -3.88 -10.04 1.41
CA PHE A 70 -4.62 -10.47 0.22
C PHE A 70 -5.27 -11.83 0.46
N GLU A 71 -6.59 -11.85 0.45
CA GLU A 71 -7.39 -13.07 0.62
C GLU A 71 -7.84 -13.55 -0.76
N GLN A 72 -7.10 -14.50 -1.31
CA GLN A 72 -7.30 -15.04 -2.65
C GLN A 72 -8.10 -16.35 -2.58
N THR A 73 -9.33 -16.33 -3.11
CA THR A 73 -10.22 -17.49 -3.18
C THR A 73 -10.42 -17.94 -4.64
N PRO A 74 -9.91 -19.12 -5.03
CA PRO A 74 -10.22 -19.75 -6.32
C PRO A 74 -11.71 -20.12 -6.45
N PRO A 75 -12.27 -20.24 -7.67
CA PRO A 75 -11.60 -20.18 -8.98
C PRO A 75 -11.51 -18.77 -9.57
N ASN A 76 -12.05 -17.75 -8.90
CA ASN A 76 -12.07 -16.38 -9.41
C ASN A 76 -10.67 -15.77 -9.46
N LEU A 77 -10.40 -15.00 -10.52
CA LEU A 77 -9.12 -14.33 -10.71
C LEU A 77 -8.82 -13.38 -9.55
N PHE A 78 -7.61 -13.48 -9.00
CA PHE A 78 -7.02 -12.47 -8.15
C PHE A 78 -5.63 -12.15 -8.70
N ASN A 79 -5.50 -11.00 -9.36
CA ASN A 79 -4.22 -10.51 -9.85
C ASN A 79 -3.81 -9.26 -9.06
N PHE A 80 -2.53 -9.18 -8.72
CA PHE A 80 -2.01 -7.98 -8.08
C PHE A 80 -0.68 -7.53 -8.68
N THR A 81 -0.40 -6.23 -8.55
CA THR A 81 0.90 -5.62 -8.82
C THR A 81 1.23 -4.63 -7.71
N ILE A 82 2.37 -4.82 -7.07
CA ILE A 82 3.00 -3.92 -6.10
C ILE A 82 4.31 -3.47 -6.71
N GLN A 83 4.34 -2.26 -7.29
CA GLN A 83 5.45 -1.75 -8.08
C GLN A 83 6.07 -0.50 -7.45
N ASN A 84 7.39 -0.51 -7.23
CA ASN A 84 8.12 0.63 -6.66
C ASN A 84 7.48 1.16 -5.36
N CYS A 85 7.06 0.25 -4.49
CA CYS A 85 6.39 0.57 -3.23
C CYS A 85 7.29 0.33 -2.02
N LEU A 86 6.94 0.92 -0.88
CA LEU A 86 7.51 0.60 0.42
C LEU A 86 6.40 0.08 1.32
N ILE A 87 6.48 -1.19 1.74
CA ILE A 87 5.43 -1.80 2.56
C ILE A 87 5.93 -2.38 3.88
N LYS A 88 5.08 -2.40 4.91
CA LYS A 88 5.29 -3.18 6.12
C LYS A 88 4.73 -4.59 5.93
N TYR A 89 5.56 -5.61 6.08
CA TYR A 89 5.29 -7.00 5.69
C TYR A 89 5.87 -7.99 6.71
N SER A 90 5.04 -8.88 7.25
CA SER A 90 5.49 -9.87 8.25
C SER A 90 5.73 -11.27 7.66
N GLY A 91 5.10 -11.63 6.54
CA GLY A 91 5.24 -12.95 5.94
C GLY A 91 4.06 -13.36 5.08
N THR A 92 4.22 -14.47 4.36
CA THR A 92 3.22 -14.98 3.42
C THR A 92 1.90 -15.34 4.10
N SER A 93 1.94 -15.83 5.36
CA SER A 93 0.74 -16.20 6.13
C SER A 93 -0.16 -15.00 6.43
N GLU A 94 0.42 -13.84 6.71
CA GLU A 94 -0.32 -12.62 7.05
C GLU A 94 -0.64 -11.77 5.83
N ALA A 95 0.23 -11.82 4.81
CA ALA A 95 0.09 -11.00 3.62
C ALA A 95 -0.69 -11.66 2.49
N GLY A 96 -0.77 -12.99 2.47
CA GLY A 96 -1.42 -13.74 1.39
C GLY A 96 -0.63 -13.81 0.09
N PHE A 97 0.64 -13.39 0.09
CA PHE A 97 1.58 -13.53 -1.02
C PHE A 97 3.02 -13.53 -0.51
N ASP A 98 3.93 -14.14 -1.28
CA ASP A 98 5.37 -14.09 -0.98
C ASP A 98 6.01 -12.85 -1.61
N PHE A 99 6.55 -11.96 -0.78
CA PHE A 99 7.15 -10.71 -1.26
C PHE A 99 8.36 -10.89 -2.19
N ASN A 100 9.19 -11.91 -1.96
CA ASN A 100 10.46 -12.06 -2.65
C ASN A 100 10.34 -12.83 -3.96
N THR A 101 9.36 -13.74 -4.04
CA THR A 101 9.21 -14.67 -5.16
C THR A 101 7.98 -14.39 -6.02
N SER A 102 7.00 -13.61 -5.54
CA SER A 102 5.82 -13.29 -6.35
C SER A 102 6.19 -12.39 -7.53
N PRO A 103 5.79 -12.75 -8.77
CA PRO A 103 5.99 -11.90 -9.95
C PRO A 103 5.18 -10.59 -9.88
N GLY A 104 4.17 -10.53 -9.01
CA GLY A 104 3.39 -9.32 -8.75
C GLY A 104 4.14 -8.26 -7.95
N VAL A 105 5.31 -8.57 -7.38
CA VAL A 105 6.12 -7.61 -6.60
C VAL A 105 7.30 -7.15 -7.45
N ILE A 106 7.31 -5.87 -7.81
CA ILE A 106 8.26 -5.29 -8.78
C ILE A 106 9.01 -4.13 -8.12
N GLN A 107 10.33 -4.23 -8.03
CA GLN A 107 11.22 -3.16 -7.54
C GLN A 107 10.74 -2.49 -6.24
N SER A 108 10.13 -3.27 -5.35
CA SER A 108 9.55 -2.78 -4.11
C SER A 108 10.43 -3.09 -2.91
N LEU A 109 10.27 -2.31 -1.86
CA LEU A 109 10.98 -2.41 -0.59
C LEU A 109 10.01 -2.87 0.50
N LYS A 110 10.54 -3.61 1.48
CA LYS A 110 9.79 -3.99 2.67
C LYS A 110 10.54 -3.67 3.94
N ASN A 111 9.81 -3.33 5.01
CA ASN A 111 10.30 -3.22 6.39
C ASN A 111 11.43 -2.21 6.63
N LEU A 112 11.65 -1.28 5.70
CA LEU A 112 12.49 -0.10 5.96
C LEU A 112 11.63 1.01 6.55
N ASP A 113 12.18 1.78 7.49
CA ASP A 113 11.46 2.91 8.10
C ASP A 113 11.26 4.02 7.06
N PRO A 114 10.01 4.43 6.75
CA PRO A 114 9.74 5.55 5.84
C PRO A 114 10.31 6.88 6.32
N LEU A 115 10.65 7.01 7.62
CA LEU A 115 11.09 8.23 8.27
C LEU A 115 10.06 9.37 8.13
N PHE A 116 8.80 9.12 8.45
CA PHE A 116 7.77 10.17 8.41
C PHE A 116 8.09 11.33 9.35
N VAL A 117 7.71 12.56 8.96
CA VAL A 117 7.91 13.78 9.77
C VAL A 117 7.15 13.67 11.08
N ASN A 118 5.86 13.35 11.02
CA ASN A 118 5.03 13.09 12.18
C ASN A 118 3.89 12.14 11.79
N TYR A 119 3.76 11.02 12.49
CA TYR A 119 2.70 10.03 12.25
C TYR A 119 1.69 9.94 13.40
N PHE A 120 1.79 10.82 14.40
CA PHE A 120 0.81 10.93 15.48
C PHE A 120 -0.47 11.61 14.99
N ALA A 121 -1.62 11.06 15.34
CA ALA A 121 -2.94 11.42 14.79
C ALA A 121 -3.30 12.92 14.89
N ALA A 122 -2.82 13.63 15.91
CA ALA A 122 -3.10 15.04 16.10
C ALA A 122 -2.34 15.98 15.13
N GLN A 123 -1.25 15.51 14.51
CA GLN A 123 -0.35 16.31 13.67
C GLN A 123 0.21 15.47 12.51
N MET A 124 -0.64 14.65 11.88
CA MET A 124 -0.20 13.71 10.85
C MET A 124 0.43 14.46 9.65
N ASN A 125 1.74 14.28 9.48
CA ASN A 125 2.54 14.76 8.39
C ASN A 125 3.35 13.58 7.82
N LEU A 126 2.75 12.93 6.82
CA LEU A 126 3.29 11.75 6.15
C LEU A 126 4.33 12.09 5.07
N ARG A 127 4.86 13.31 5.06
CA ARG A 127 6.11 13.62 4.34
C ARG A 127 7.24 12.81 4.95
N VAL A 128 8.19 12.40 4.13
CA VAL A 128 9.39 11.71 4.59
C VAL A 128 10.49 12.70 4.95
N LYS A 129 11.36 12.34 5.90
CA LYS A 129 12.54 13.12 6.29
C LYS A 129 13.70 12.86 5.33
N GLN A 130 14.74 13.70 5.43
CA GLN A 130 16.03 13.44 4.80
C GLN A 130 16.52 12.02 5.15
N ASN A 131 17.16 11.36 4.18
CA ASN A 131 17.65 9.97 4.27
C ASN A 131 16.57 8.89 4.27
N SER A 132 15.30 9.24 4.04
CA SER A 132 14.27 8.23 3.87
C SER A 132 14.61 7.28 2.73
N PRO A 133 14.44 5.96 2.93
CA PRO A 133 14.65 4.97 1.88
C PRO A 133 13.63 5.09 0.75
N ALA A 134 12.55 5.87 0.92
CA ALA A 134 11.56 6.13 -0.12
C ALA A 134 12.05 7.11 -1.20
N ILE A 135 13.07 7.93 -0.91
CA ILE A 135 13.56 8.97 -1.80
C ILE A 135 14.23 8.34 -3.02
N GLY A 136 13.77 8.73 -4.21
CA GLY A 136 14.32 8.28 -5.48
C GLY A 136 14.12 6.81 -5.81
N LYS A 137 13.13 6.16 -5.17
CA LYS A 137 12.80 4.75 -5.43
C LYS A 137 11.53 4.57 -6.26
N GLY A 138 10.84 5.65 -6.59
CA GLY A 138 9.68 5.62 -7.48
C GLY A 138 10.08 5.30 -8.92
N SER A 139 9.14 4.76 -9.69
CA SER A 139 9.24 4.69 -11.14
C SER A 139 8.99 6.06 -11.75
N THR A 140 9.92 6.54 -12.57
CA THR A 140 9.76 7.78 -13.36
C THR A 140 8.67 7.64 -14.42
N ALA A 141 8.50 6.44 -14.99
CA ALA A 141 7.43 6.16 -15.95
C ALA A 141 6.04 6.26 -15.30
N VAL A 142 5.89 5.74 -14.08
CA VAL A 142 4.64 5.91 -13.31
C VAL A 142 4.46 7.38 -12.90
N ALA A 143 5.53 8.03 -12.43
CA ALA A 143 5.49 9.44 -12.04
C ALA A 143 5.10 10.37 -13.20
N ALA A 144 5.44 10.04 -14.45
CA ALA A 144 5.03 10.80 -15.63
C ALA A 144 3.50 10.85 -15.83
N THR A 145 2.75 9.89 -15.27
CA THR A 145 1.27 9.88 -15.32
C THR A 145 0.63 10.76 -14.25
N VAL A 146 1.37 11.06 -13.17
CA VAL A 146 0.95 11.93 -12.05
C VAL A 146 2.14 12.81 -11.63
N PRO A 147 2.51 13.82 -12.45
CA PRO A 147 3.84 14.45 -12.43
C PRO A 147 4.10 15.35 -11.23
N THR A 148 3.07 15.77 -10.51
CA THR A 148 3.18 16.62 -9.32
C THR A 148 2.50 15.99 -8.11
N ASP A 149 2.98 16.35 -6.92
CA ASP A 149 2.26 16.07 -5.68
C ASP A 149 1.21 17.15 -5.34
N ILE A 150 0.52 16.99 -4.22
CA ILE A 150 -0.51 17.95 -3.76
C ILE A 150 0.07 19.33 -3.40
N ALA A 151 1.38 19.44 -3.21
CA ALA A 151 2.09 20.69 -2.98
C ALA A 151 2.69 21.27 -4.28
N ASN A 152 2.32 20.74 -5.45
CA ASN A 152 2.84 21.09 -6.78
C ASN A 152 4.34 20.84 -6.97
N VAL A 153 4.95 19.96 -6.15
CA VAL A 153 6.35 19.57 -6.32
C VAL A 153 6.46 18.50 -7.41
N SER A 154 7.37 18.69 -8.36
CA SER A 154 7.59 17.77 -9.47
C SER A 154 8.22 16.44 -9.03
N ARG A 155 7.72 15.33 -9.57
CA ARG A 155 8.16 13.95 -9.31
C ARG A 155 8.95 13.33 -10.47
N THR A 156 9.16 14.06 -11.57
CA THR A 156 9.50 13.44 -12.86
C THR A 156 10.95 12.97 -13.01
N SER A 157 11.89 13.48 -12.21
CA SER A 157 13.32 13.12 -12.30
C SER A 157 13.77 12.14 -11.23
N ASN A 158 13.32 12.33 -9.98
CA ASN A 158 13.73 11.52 -8.83
C ASN A 158 12.54 11.27 -7.88
N PRO A 159 11.52 10.51 -8.33
CA PRO A 159 10.27 10.35 -7.60
C PRO A 159 10.50 9.69 -6.23
N THR A 160 9.97 10.34 -5.20
CA THR A 160 9.83 9.76 -3.88
C THR A 160 8.61 8.84 -3.86
N VAL A 161 8.76 7.65 -3.32
CA VAL A 161 7.65 6.71 -3.12
C VAL A 161 6.70 7.31 -2.07
N GLY A 162 5.39 7.27 -2.34
CA GLY A 162 4.36 7.81 -1.45
C GLY A 162 3.66 9.05 -2.01
N ALA A 163 2.83 9.67 -1.16
CA ALA A 163 1.96 10.79 -1.51
C ALA A 163 2.67 12.15 -1.62
N TYR A 164 3.85 12.31 -1.04
CA TYR A 164 4.58 13.58 -1.05
C TYR A 164 5.94 13.39 -1.69
N GLN A 165 6.32 14.34 -2.53
CA GLN A 165 7.67 14.39 -3.07
C GLN A 165 8.60 15.01 -2.03
N TYR A 166 9.74 14.37 -1.78
CA TYR A 166 10.83 15.00 -1.05
C TYR A 166 11.53 16.02 -1.96
N PHE A 167 11.80 17.22 -1.42
CA PHE A 167 12.46 18.33 -2.09
C PHE A 167 13.59 18.90 -1.22
#